data_AF-A0A210VRP9-F1
#
_entry.id   AF-A0A210VRP9-F1
#
_cell.length_a   1.000
_cell.length_b   1.000
_cell.length_c   1.000
_cell.angle_alpha   90.00
_cell.angle_beta   90.00
_cell.angle_gamma   90.00
#
_symmetry.space_group_name_H-M   'P 1'
#
loop_
_entity.id
_entity.type
_entity.pdbx_description
1 polymer ?
#
loop_
_entity_poly.entity_id
_entity_poly.type
_entity_poly.pdbx_seq_one_letter_code
_entity_poly.pdbx_strand_id
1 'polypeptide(L)'
;METNEISSAQAGIGQLQDSLHAGVEMCGYGIKEAGLRICQDWLAKLAVNAEADLVGDVDLLILRLDAFRTLARRILPIRNGGFGGHDKEVLLSALREAGCEIFPTEEGLYSYHGCEDDFETSAEAIVSALQDHPEVVRALLHQDAGATAS
;
A
#
# COMPACT_ATOMS: atom_id res chain seq x y z
N MET A 1 -4.82 40.91 -7.81
CA MET A 1 -3.86 40.22 -6.94
C MET A 1 -3.94 38.71 -7.16
N GLU A 2 -5.15 38.16 -7.26
CA GLU A 2 -5.46 36.75 -7.60
C GLU A 2 -4.76 36.21 -8.87
N THR A 3 -4.62 37.02 -9.93
CA THR A 3 -3.98 36.59 -11.18
C THR A 3 -2.51 36.19 -11.00
N ASN A 4 -1.81 36.78 -10.03
CA ASN A 4 -0.40 36.50 -9.74
C ASN A 4 -0.22 35.21 -8.94
N GLU A 5 -1.20 34.87 -8.09
CA GLU A 5 -1.19 33.67 -7.25
C GLU A 5 -1.46 32.40 -8.08
N ILE A 6 -2.40 32.47 -9.02
CA ILE A 6 -2.70 31.37 -9.95
C ILE A 6 -1.50 31.06 -10.84
N SER A 7 -0.83 32.08 -11.37
CA SER A 7 0.37 31.90 -12.19
C SER A 7 1.54 31.27 -11.40
N SER A 8 1.67 31.59 -10.11
CA SER A 8 2.68 30.97 -9.25
C SER A 8 2.37 29.51 -8.94
N ALA A 9 1.10 29.17 -8.69
CA ALA A 9 0.67 27.79 -8.44
C ALA A 9 0.87 26.89 -9.68
N GLN A 10 0.53 27.39 -10.87
CA GLN A 10 0.74 26.69 -12.14
C GLN A 10 2.23 26.41 -12.40
N ALA A 11 3.12 27.35 -12.09
CA ALA A 11 4.57 27.16 -12.22
C ALA A 11 5.09 26.07 -11.25
N GLY A 12 4.59 26.04 -10.01
CA GLY A 12 4.94 25.00 -9.04
C GLY A 12 4.48 23.59 -9.45
N ILE A 13 3.27 23.47 -10.01
CA ILE A 13 2.76 22.19 -10.53
C ILE A 13 3.60 21.70 -11.72
N GLY A 14 4.07 22.60 -12.58
CA GLY A 14 5.00 22.24 -13.67
C GLY A 14 6.30 21.61 -13.15
N GLN A 15 6.88 22.16 -12.09
CA GLN A 15 8.08 21.60 -11.45
C GLN A 15 7.84 20.21 -10.83
N LEU A 16 6.63 19.98 -10.28
CA LEU A 16 6.24 18.66 -9.78
C LEU A 16 6.15 17.64 -10.92
N GLN A 17 5.56 18.02 -12.06
CA GLN A 17 5.49 17.17 -13.26
C GLN A 17 6.89 16.84 -13.79
N ASP A 18 7.80 17.80 -13.85
CA ASP A 18 9.18 17.57 -14.29
C ASP A 18 9.91 16.60 -13.35
N SER A 19 9.70 16.74 -12.04
CA SER A 19 10.28 15.85 -11.02
C SER A 19 9.74 14.41 -11.13
N LEU A 20 8.44 14.25 -11.42
CA LEU A 20 7.80 12.97 -11.73
C LEU A 20 8.35 12.35 -13.02
N HIS A 21 8.60 13.16 -14.06
CA HIS A 21 9.19 12.67 -15.31
C HIS A 21 10.62 12.19 -15.14
N ALA A 22 11.41 12.95 -14.38
CA ALA A 22 12.81 12.67 -14.10
C ALA A 22 13.02 11.46 -13.16
N GLY A 23 11.98 11.03 -12.42
CA GLY A 23 12.02 9.85 -11.55
C GLY A 23 12.95 10.02 -10.33
N VAL A 24 13.18 11.27 -9.91
CA VAL A 24 14.21 11.63 -8.92
C VAL A 24 13.72 11.42 -7.48
N GLU A 25 12.41 11.57 -7.23
CA GLU A 25 11.84 11.50 -5.86
C GLU A 25 10.70 10.48 -5.71
N MET A 26 10.05 10.06 -6.80
CA MET A 26 8.96 9.06 -6.78
C MET A 26 9.32 7.87 -7.67
N CYS A 27 9.65 6.75 -7.02
CA CYS A 27 10.10 5.53 -7.69
C CYS A 27 8.91 4.58 -7.92
N GLY A 28 8.58 4.29 -9.17
CA GLY A 28 7.57 3.29 -9.55
C GLY A 28 6.60 3.78 -10.64
N TYR A 29 6.37 2.94 -11.66
CA TYR A 29 5.56 3.30 -12.83
C TYR A 29 4.14 3.76 -12.46
N GLY A 30 3.48 3.10 -11.51
CA GLY A 30 2.12 3.44 -11.09
C GLY A 30 1.99 4.78 -10.36
N ILE A 31 2.98 5.14 -9.52
CA ILE A 31 2.99 6.40 -8.77
C ILE A 31 3.23 7.58 -9.72
N LYS A 32 4.14 7.40 -10.70
CA LYS A 32 4.40 8.40 -11.73
C LYS A 32 3.15 8.73 -12.54
N GLU A 33 2.48 7.72 -13.08
CA GLU A 33 1.26 7.93 -13.88
C GLU A 33 0.12 8.57 -13.06
N ALA A 34 -0.08 8.13 -11.81
CA ALA A 34 -1.08 8.72 -10.93
C ALA A 34 -0.77 10.19 -10.61
N GLY A 35 0.49 10.51 -10.30
CA GLY A 35 0.94 11.88 -10.03
C GLY A 35 0.79 12.79 -11.24
N LEU A 36 1.16 12.31 -12.44
CA LEU A 36 1.00 13.08 -13.68
C LEU A 36 -0.47 13.36 -13.97
N ARG A 37 -1.35 12.38 -13.76
CA ARG A 37 -2.78 12.54 -13.96
C ARG A 37 -3.37 13.57 -13.00
N ILE A 38 -3.01 13.52 -11.72
CA ILE A 38 -3.44 14.52 -10.73
C ILE A 38 -2.99 15.93 -11.14
N CYS A 39 -1.75 16.10 -11.57
CA CYS A 39 -1.26 17.41 -12.02
C CYS A 39 -2.04 17.95 -13.23
N GLN A 40 -2.36 17.08 -14.19
CA GLN A 40 -3.17 17.46 -15.35
C GLN A 40 -4.58 17.90 -14.94
N ASP A 41 -5.21 17.15 -14.03
CA ASP A 41 -6.55 17.48 -13.52
C ASP A 41 -6.54 18.80 -12.73
N TRP A 42 -5.49 19.08 -11.95
CA TRP A 42 -5.33 20.33 -11.22
C TRP A 42 -5.11 21.54 -12.12
N LEU A 43 -4.26 21.43 -13.14
CA LEU A 43 -4.05 22.49 -14.13
C LEU A 43 -5.37 22.84 -14.83
N ALA A 44 -6.19 21.84 -15.17
CA ALA A 44 -7.50 22.05 -15.76
C ALA A 44 -8.48 22.76 -14.80
N LYS A 45 -8.53 22.35 -13.52
CA LYS A 45 -9.37 23.00 -12.49
C LYS A 45 -8.96 24.45 -12.25
N LEU A 46 -7.66 24.72 -12.17
CA LEU A 46 -7.12 26.08 -11.98
C LEU A 46 -7.37 26.98 -13.20
N ALA A 47 -7.33 26.44 -14.42
CA ALA A 47 -7.58 27.20 -15.64
C ALA A 47 -9.02 27.75 -15.74
N VAL A 48 -9.99 27.13 -15.06
CA VAL A 48 -11.38 27.57 -15.00
C VAL A 48 -11.74 28.31 -13.70
N ASN A 49 -10.73 28.66 -12.90
CA ASN A 49 -10.88 29.36 -11.62
C ASN A 49 -11.82 28.65 -10.63
N ALA A 50 -11.83 27.31 -10.65
CA ALA A 50 -12.63 26.52 -9.72
C ALA A 50 -12.01 26.58 -8.31
N GLU A 51 -12.82 26.87 -7.29
CA GLU A 51 -12.47 26.58 -5.90
C GLU A 51 -12.38 25.06 -5.73
N ALA A 52 -11.15 24.54 -5.75
CA ALA A 52 -10.89 23.12 -5.65
C ALA A 52 -9.92 22.84 -4.50
N ASP A 53 -10.29 21.90 -3.63
CA ASP A 53 -9.40 21.34 -2.61
C ASP A 53 -8.44 20.34 -3.26
N LEU A 54 -7.35 20.88 -3.83
CA LEU A 54 -6.37 20.08 -4.56
C LEU A 54 -5.63 19.12 -3.62
N VAL A 55 -5.33 19.53 -2.39
CA VAL A 55 -4.68 18.66 -1.40
C VAL A 55 -5.60 17.50 -1.03
N GLY A 56 -6.91 17.75 -0.88
CA GLY A 56 -7.91 16.70 -0.69
C GLY A 56 -7.97 15.66 -1.81
N ASP A 57 -7.61 16.00 -3.04
CA ASP A 57 -7.47 15.01 -4.13
C ASP A 57 -6.32 14.01 -3.85
N VAL A 58 -5.21 14.48 -3.24
CA VAL A 58 -4.08 13.62 -2.84
C VAL A 58 -4.49 12.70 -1.69
N ASP A 59 -5.13 13.25 -0.66
CA ASP A 59 -5.60 12.46 0.49
C ASP A 59 -6.58 11.37 0.04
N LEU A 60 -7.49 11.71 -0.87
CA LEU A 60 -8.42 10.75 -1.46
C LEU A 60 -7.70 9.67 -2.28
N LEU A 61 -6.64 10.03 -3.03
CA LEU A 61 -5.83 9.06 -3.75
C LEU A 61 -5.13 8.11 -2.77
N ILE A 62 -4.52 8.62 -1.69
CA ILE A 62 -3.87 7.80 -0.66
C ILE A 62 -4.86 6.82 -0.05
N LEU A 63 -6.04 7.29 0.35
CA LEU A 63 -7.10 6.43 0.89
C LEU A 63 -7.52 5.33 -0.08
N ARG A 64 -7.64 5.65 -1.37
CA ARG A 64 -7.99 4.67 -2.41
C ARG A 64 -6.87 3.67 -2.67
N LEU A 65 -5.62 4.12 -2.67
CA LEU A 65 -4.45 3.25 -2.81
C LEU A 65 -4.32 2.30 -1.61
N ASP A 66 -4.63 2.76 -0.40
CA ASP A 66 -4.64 1.90 0.79
C ASP A 66 -5.78 0.86 0.74
N ALA A 67 -6.97 1.27 0.31
CA ALA A 67 -8.07 0.34 0.06
C ALA A 67 -7.71 -0.69 -1.02
N PHE A 68 -7.07 -0.24 -2.12
CA PHE A 68 -6.59 -1.13 -3.17
C PHE A 68 -5.50 -2.08 -2.66
N ARG A 69 -4.55 -1.61 -1.84
CA ARG A 69 -3.53 -2.43 -1.17
C ARG A 69 -4.19 -3.55 -0.36
N THR A 70 -5.21 -3.23 0.43
CA THR A 70 -5.98 -4.20 1.21
C THR A 70 -6.63 -5.27 0.32
N LEU A 71 -7.25 -4.86 -0.79
CA LEU A 71 -7.85 -5.79 -1.74
C LEU A 71 -6.79 -6.67 -2.44
N ALA A 72 -5.71 -6.05 -2.92
CA ALA A 72 -4.60 -6.73 -3.57
C ALA A 72 -3.96 -7.77 -2.64
N ARG A 73 -3.77 -7.43 -1.37
CA ARG A 73 -3.19 -8.35 -0.37
C ARG A 73 -4.03 -9.61 -0.20
N ARG A 74 -5.37 -9.53 -0.27
CA ARG A 74 -6.24 -10.72 -0.19
C ARG A 74 -6.05 -11.68 -1.35
N ILE A 75 -5.85 -11.15 -2.55
CA ILE A 75 -5.82 -11.95 -3.80
C ILE A 75 -4.41 -12.38 -4.22
N LEU A 76 -3.39 -11.61 -3.86
CA LEU A 76 -2.02 -11.89 -4.29
C LEU A 76 -1.44 -13.11 -3.56
N PRO A 77 -0.53 -13.87 -4.21
CA PRO A 77 0.23 -14.92 -3.55
C PRO A 77 1.05 -14.38 -2.36
N ILE A 78 1.28 -15.23 -1.35
CA ILE A 78 2.04 -14.85 -0.13
C ILE A 78 3.46 -14.35 -0.47
N ARG A 79 4.14 -15.01 -1.41
CA ARG A 79 5.48 -14.60 -1.90
C ARG A 79 5.52 -13.19 -2.50
N ASN A 80 4.37 -12.64 -2.89
CA ASN A 80 4.21 -11.32 -3.48
C ASN A 80 3.66 -10.29 -2.46
N GLY A 81 3.68 -10.63 -1.16
CA GLY A 81 3.17 -9.77 -0.10
C GLY A 81 1.66 -9.86 0.12
N GLY A 82 1.03 -10.91 -0.41
CA GLY A 82 -0.39 -11.21 -0.26
C GLY A 82 -0.71 -12.26 0.81
N PHE A 83 -1.95 -12.73 0.82
CA PHE A 83 -2.49 -13.75 1.73
C PHE A 83 -2.85 -15.05 1.01
N GLY A 84 -2.62 -15.12 -0.31
CA GLY A 84 -2.86 -16.34 -1.09
C GLY A 84 -4.32 -16.79 -1.13
N GLY A 85 -5.27 -15.88 -0.88
CA GLY A 85 -6.69 -16.21 -0.79
C GLY A 85 -7.17 -16.68 0.58
N HIS A 86 -6.28 -16.79 1.58
CA HIS A 86 -6.67 -17.16 2.94
C HIS A 86 -7.12 -15.95 3.75
N ASP A 87 -8.05 -16.19 4.68
CA ASP A 87 -8.46 -15.20 5.66
C ASP A 87 -7.38 -14.98 6.73
N LYS A 88 -7.35 -13.77 7.29
CA LYS A 88 -6.36 -13.36 8.30
C LYS A 88 -6.32 -14.31 9.51
N GLU A 89 -7.47 -14.80 9.96
CA GLU A 89 -7.58 -15.70 11.11
C GLU A 89 -6.93 -17.06 10.86
N VAL A 90 -7.06 -17.60 9.65
CA VAL A 90 -6.41 -18.85 9.23
C VAL A 90 -4.90 -18.69 9.27
N LEU A 91 -4.39 -17.59 8.71
CA LEU A 91 -2.96 -17.28 8.70
C LEU A 91 -2.39 -17.12 10.10
N LEU A 92 -3.10 -16.39 10.97
CA LEU A 92 -2.70 -16.21 12.37
C LEU A 92 -2.70 -17.52 13.14
N SER A 93 -3.66 -18.42 12.90
CA SER A 93 -3.68 -19.74 13.51
C SER A 93 -2.47 -20.57 13.09
N ALA A 94 -2.18 -20.59 11.79
CA ALA A 94 -1.05 -21.36 11.25
C ALA A 94 0.30 -20.83 11.75
N LEU A 95 0.48 -19.50 11.86
CA LEU A 95 1.66 -18.90 12.47
C LEU A 95 1.79 -19.28 13.95
N ARG A 96 0.68 -19.22 14.72
CA ARG A 96 0.68 -19.59 16.13
C ARG A 96 1.05 -21.05 16.36
N GLU A 97 0.55 -21.96 15.51
CA GLU A 97 0.91 -23.38 15.55
C GLU A 97 2.41 -23.62 15.31
N ALA A 98 3.05 -22.76 14.51
CA ALA A 98 4.49 -22.75 14.31
C ALA A 98 5.28 -22.00 15.41
N GLY A 99 4.61 -21.52 16.46
CA GLY A 99 5.22 -20.76 17.55
C GLY A 99 5.53 -19.29 17.22
N CYS A 100 4.96 -18.77 16.13
CA CYS A 100 5.09 -17.37 15.73
C CYS A 100 3.82 -16.59 16.10
N GLU A 101 3.90 -15.71 17.09
CA GLU A 101 2.78 -14.88 17.53
C GLU A 101 2.98 -13.42 17.10
N ILE A 102 1.97 -12.87 16.44
CA ILE A 102 1.92 -11.45 16.08
C ILE A 102 1.31 -10.67 17.25
N PHE A 103 1.99 -9.61 17.70
CA PHE A 103 1.53 -8.76 18.81
C PHE A 103 1.71 -7.27 18.50
N PRO A 104 0.87 -6.38 19.08
CA PRO A 104 1.09 -4.95 19.01
C PRO A 104 2.24 -4.52 19.96
N THR A 105 3.03 -3.54 19.53
CA THR A 105 4.08 -2.92 20.35
C THR A 105 3.51 -1.78 21.22
N GLU A 106 4.29 -1.30 22.19
CA GLU A 106 3.89 -0.16 23.03
C GLU A 106 3.68 1.13 22.22
N GLU A 107 4.32 1.24 21.06
CA GLU A 107 4.23 2.39 20.15
C GLU A 107 3.05 2.29 19.17
N GLY A 108 2.23 1.24 19.28
CA GLY A 108 1.06 1.02 18.41
C GLY A 108 1.41 0.42 17.04
N LEU A 109 2.65 -0.03 16.86
CA LEU A 109 3.08 -0.84 15.72
C LEU A 109 2.77 -2.32 15.97
N TYR A 110 3.14 -3.19 15.03
CA TYR A 110 2.99 -4.63 15.14
C TYR A 110 4.34 -5.32 14.94
N SER A 111 4.60 -6.38 15.70
CA SER A 111 5.79 -7.21 15.55
C SER A 111 5.46 -8.69 15.80
N TYR A 112 6.46 -9.56 15.72
CA TYR A 112 6.37 -10.96 16.07
C TYR A 112 7.66 -11.46 16.70
N HIS A 113 7.57 -12.57 17.43
CA HIS A 113 8.72 -13.12 18.15
C HIS A 113 9.87 -13.47 17.19
N GLY A 114 11.03 -12.85 17.41
CA GLY A 114 12.23 -13.07 16.60
C GLY A 114 12.37 -12.11 15.40
N CYS A 115 11.43 -11.19 15.20
CA CYS A 115 11.57 -10.10 14.24
C CYS A 115 12.40 -8.96 14.85
N GLU A 116 13.29 -8.35 14.05
CA GLU A 116 14.02 -7.13 14.43
C GLU A 116 13.28 -5.85 14.01
N ASP A 117 12.22 -5.99 13.20
CA ASP A 117 11.45 -4.89 12.62
C ASP A 117 10.06 -4.74 13.24
N ASP A 118 9.55 -3.51 13.23
CA ASP A 118 8.18 -3.15 13.59
C ASP A 118 7.41 -2.67 12.36
N PHE A 119 6.13 -3.03 12.29
CA PHE A 119 5.26 -2.79 11.13
C PHE A 119 4.09 -1.86 11.48
N GLU A 120 3.75 -0.95 10.58
CA GLU A 120 2.62 -0.03 10.76
C GLU A 120 1.27 -0.76 10.85
N THR A 121 1.14 -1.92 10.18
CA THR A 121 -0.10 -2.69 10.16
C THR A 121 0.12 -4.15 10.54
N SER A 122 -0.86 -4.73 11.25
CA SER A 122 -0.88 -6.17 11.54
C SER A 122 -0.81 -7.04 10.28
N ALA A 123 -1.30 -6.54 9.14
CA ALA A 123 -1.25 -7.26 7.88
C ALA A 123 0.18 -7.34 7.31
N GLU A 124 1.00 -6.31 7.52
CA GLU A 124 2.43 -6.33 7.16
C GLU A 124 3.21 -7.31 8.04
N ALA A 125 2.99 -7.26 9.36
CA ALA A 125 3.61 -8.20 10.29
C ALA A 125 3.27 -9.67 9.96
N ILE A 126 2.01 -9.97 9.63
CA ILE A 126 1.60 -11.32 9.19
C ILE A 126 2.32 -11.75 7.91
N VAL A 127 2.39 -10.87 6.90
CA VAL A 127 3.08 -11.18 5.63
C VAL A 127 4.56 -11.43 5.88
N SER A 128 5.21 -10.58 6.68
CA SER A 128 6.62 -10.73 7.03
C SER A 128 6.87 -12.07 7.73
N ALA A 129 6.08 -12.37 8.77
CA ALA A 129 6.16 -13.64 9.47
C ALA A 129 5.95 -14.84 8.53
N LEU A 130 4.98 -14.79 7.62
CA LEU A 130 4.77 -15.87 6.63
C LEU A 130 5.94 -16.01 5.65
N GLN A 131 6.65 -14.94 5.33
CA GLN A 131 7.82 -14.98 4.47
C GLN A 131 9.03 -15.57 5.19
N ASP A 132 9.17 -15.29 6.48
CA ASP A 132 10.22 -15.86 7.34
C ASP A 132 9.97 -17.32 7.72
N HIS A 133 8.70 -17.75 7.67
CA HIS A 133 8.25 -19.11 7.99
C HIS A 133 7.70 -19.85 6.75
N PRO A 134 8.54 -20.17 5.74
CA PRO A 134 8.09 -20.83 4.51
C PRO A 134 7.53 -22.25 4.71
N GLU A 135 7.82 -22.90 5.83
CA GLU A 135 7.17 -24.14 6.27
C GLU A 135 5.66 -23.97 6.53
N VAL A 136 5.25 -22.85 7.12
CA VAL A 136 3.83 -22.52 7.37
C VAL A 136 3.10 -22.34 6.04
N VAL A 137 3.70 -21.59 5.13
CA VAL A 137 3.16 -21.35 3.78
C VAL A 137 3.00 -22.67 3.02
N ARG A 138 3.99 -23.56 3.07
CA ARG A 138 3.90 -24.88 2.43
C ARG A 138 2.77 -25.72 3.03
N ALA A 139 2.62 -25.73 4.35
CA ALA A 139 1.55 -26.47 5.02
C ALA A 139 0.16 -25.97 4.57
N LEU A 140 -0.05 -24.65 4.52
CA LEU A 140 -1.29 -24.04 4.05
C LEU A 140 -1.63 -24.45 2.61
N LEU A 141 -0.66 -24.38 1.69
CA LEU A 141 -0.87 -24.75 0.29
C LEU A 141 -1.15 -26.24 0.11
N HIS A 142 -0.58 -27.11 0.95
CA HIS A 142 -0.84 -28.54 0.91
C HIS A 142 -2.24 -28.92 1.44
N GLN A 143 -2.78 -28.16 2.41
CA GLN A 143 -4.15 -28.35 2.88
C GLN A 143 -5.17 -28.10 1.76
N ASP A 144 -4.98 -27.05 0.96
CA ASP A 144 -5.85 -26.73 -0.18
C ASP A 144 -5.81 -27.81 -1.30
N ALA A 145 -4.64 -28.39 -1.54
CA ALA A 145 -4.48 -29.47 -2.53
C ALA A 145 -5.18 -30.77 -2.09
N GLY A 146 -5.31 -31.01 -0.79
CA GLY A 146 -6.06 -32.14 -0.24
C GLY A 146 -7.58 -31.92 -0.25
N ALA A 147 -8.03 -30.68 -0.02
CA ALA A 147 -9.45 -30.32 0.02
C ALA A 147 -10.12 -30.30 -1.35
N THR A 148 -9.36 -30.04 -2.42
CA THR A 148 -9.85 -30.00 -3.81
C THR A 148 -9.91 -31.38 -4.48
N ALA A 149 -9.39 -32.42 -3.84
CA ALA A 149 -9.33 -33.79 -4.35
C ALA A 149 -10.44 -34.72 -3.82
N SER A 150 -11.44 -34.20 -3.09
CA SER A 150 -12.60 -34.93 -2.57
C SER A 150 -13.89 -34.67 -3.35
#